data_AF-T0ZC63-F1
#
_entry.id   AF-T0ZC63-F1
#
_cell.length_a   1.000
_cell.length_b   1.000
_cell.length_c   1.000
_cell.angle_alpha   90.00
_cell.angle_beta   90.00
_cell.angle_gamma   90.00
#
_symmetry.space_group_name_H-M   'P 1'
#
loop_
_entity.id
_entity.type
_entity.pdbx_description
1 polymer ?
#
loop_
_entity_poly.entity_id
_entity_poly.type
_entity_poly.pdbx_seq_one_letter_code
_entity_poly.pdbx_strand_id
1 'polypeptide(L)' 'MVRHSAIPPGEQLDSRKATILEAVVAEYIDTAQPVGSSAVAATTDLDVSPATVRSEMVTLEREGYLAQPHTSAGRVPTD' A
#
# COMPACT_ATOMS: atom_id res chain seq x y z
N MET A 1 0.40 1.47 -34.27
CA MET A 1 -0.48 2.35 -33.46
C MET A 1 -0.64 1.70 -32.10
N VAL A 2 0.30 1.97 -31.18
CA VAL A 2 0.33 1.37 -29.85
C VAL A 2 -0.78 2.04 -29.03
N ARG A 3 -1.76 1.24 -28.60
CA ARG A 3 -2.85 1.68 -27.73
C ARG A 3 -2.23 2.10 -26.40
N HIS A 4 -2.07 3.40 -26.19
CA HIS A 4 -1.87 3.91 -24.84
C HIS A 4 -3.14 3.58 -24.07
N SER A 5 -3.04 2.62 -23.15
CA SER A 5 -4.05 2.44 -22.11
C SER A 5 -3.97 3.68 -21.23
N ALA A 6 -4.80 4.67 -21.54
CA ALA A 6 -4.97 5.85 -20.71
C ALA A 6 -5.64 5.38 -19.43
N ILE A 7 -4.84 5.27 -18.38
CA ILE A 7 -5.28 5.16 -16.99
C ILE A 7 -6.23 6.36 -16.74
N PRO A 8 -7.54 6.14 -16.48
CA PRO A 8 -8.48 7.23 -16.25
C PRO A 8 -8.06 8.13 -15.08
N PRO A 9 -8.40 9.44 -15.10
CA PRO A 9 -8.03 10.39 -14.06
C PRO A 9 -8.92 10.18 -12.81
N GLY A 10 -8.65 9.09 -12.10
CA GLY A 10 -9.07 8.76 -10.74
C GLY A 10 -8.10 7.76 -10.08
N GLU A 11 -6.98 7.48 -10.76
CA GLU A 11 -6.08 6.34 -10.58
C GLU A 11 -4.61 6.83 -10.52
N GLN A 12 -4.41 8.04 -10.01
CA GLN A 12 -3.10 8.55 -9.62
C GLN A 12 -2.85 8.14 -8.17
N LEU A 13 -1.76 7.41 -7.96
CA LEU A 13 -1.26 7.12 -6.62
C LEU A 13 -0.99 8.47 -5.93
N ASP A 14 -1.91 8.89 -5.05
CA ASP A 14 -1.74 10.09 -4.24
C ASP A 14 -0.39 10.01 -3.53
N SER A 15 0.31 11.13 -3.33
CA SER A 15 1.64 11.14 -2.71
C SER A 15 1.68 10.36 -1.39
N ARG A 16 0.57 10.38 -0.64
CA ARG A 16 0.38 9.59 0.57
C ARG A 16 0.32 8.09 0.30
N LYS A 17 -0.52 7.65 -0.64
CA LYS A 17 -0.64 6.23 -1.01
C LYS A 17 0.69 5.70 -1.54
N ALA A 18 1.44 6.53 -2.27
CA ALA A 18 2.77 6.20 -2.76
C ALA A 18 3.74 5.95 -1.61
N THR A 19 3.80 6.85 -0.63
CA THR A 19 4.62 6.68 0.57
C THR A 19 4.22 5.44 1.38
N ILE A 20 2.92 5.17 1.52
CA ILE A 20 2.42 3.98 2.21
C ILE A 20 2.85 2.71 1.47
N LEU A 21 2.69 2.67 0.14
CA LEU A 21 3.08 1.53 -0.67
C LEU A 21 4.59 1.29 -0.60
N GLU A 22 5.41 2.34 -0.73
CA GLU A 22 6.86 2.27 -0.62
C GLU A 22 7.30 1.72 0.75
N ALA A 23 6.71 2.22 1.84
CA ALA A 23 7.01 1.75 3.19
C ALA A 23 6.62 0.27 3.39
N VAL A 24 5.47 -0.16 2.83
CA VAL A 24 5.06 -1.57 2.86
C VAL A 24 6.05 -2.44 2.09
N VAL A 25 6.49 -2.00 0.91
CA VAL A 25 7.45 -2.73 0.08
C VAL A 25 8.80 -2.84 0.78
N ALA A 26 9.32 -1.74 1.34
CA ALA A 26 10.59 -1.72 2.06
C ALA A 26 10.57 -2.67 3.27
N GLU A 27 9.54 -2.55 4.13
CA GLU A 27 9.39 -3.42 5.29
C GLU A 27 9.21 -4.89 4.91
N TYR A 28 8.49 -5.17 3.81
CA TYR A 28 8.31 -6.53 3.31
C TYR A 28 9.61 -7.11 2.75
N ILE A 29 10.45 -6.33 2.06
CA ILE A 29 11.75 -6.77 1.56
C ILE A 29 12.68 -7.11 2.72
N ASP A 30 12.67 -6.31 3.79
CA ASP A 30 13.56 -6.50 4.94
C ASP A 30 13.12 -7.68 5.83
N THR A 31 11.82 -7.87 6.02
CA THR A 31 11.29 -8.85 6.97
C THR A 31 10.76 -10.13 6.31
N ALA A 32 10.39 -10.08 5.03
CA ALA A 32 9.59 -11.08 4.35
C ALA A 32 8.30 -11.45 5.10
N GLN A 33 7.73 -10.51 5.88
CA GLN A 33 6.51 -10.71 6.67
C GLN A 33 5.39 -9.76 6.24
N PRO A 34 4.11 -10.16 6.33
CA PRO A 34 2.99 -9.26 6.06
C PRO A 34 3.03 -8.01 6.93
N VAL A 35 2.96 -6.85 6.30
CA VAL A 35 3.15 -5.56 6.96
C VAL A 35 1.82 -5.01 7.48
N GLY A 36 1.78 -4.63 8.76
CA GLY A 36 0.61 -4.05 9.40
C GLY A 36 0.58 -2.52 9.29
N SER A 37 -0.62 -1.92 9.39
CA SER A 37 -0.77 -0.47 9.30
C SER A 37 -0.06 0.29 10.43
N SER A 38 0.12 -0.33 11.60
CA SER A 38 0.90 0.26 12.70
C SER A 38 2.40 0.33 12.38
N ALA A 39 2.94 -0.66 11.65
CA ALA A 39 4.35 -0.64 11.24
C ALA A 39 4.57 0.48 10.21
N VAL A 40 3.71 0.57 9.20
CA VAL A 40 3.76 1.64 8.19
C VAL A 40 3.57 3.04 8.81
N ALA A 41 2.64 3.20 9.74
CA ALA A 41 2.45 4.47 10.43
C ALA A 41 3.65 4.86 11.31
N ALA A 42 4.48 3.89 11.72
CA ALA A 42 5.69 4.15 12.49
C ALA A 42 6.91 4.42 11.61
N THR A 43 6.96 3.87 10.39
CA THR A 43 8.07 4.06 9.44
C THR A 43 7.89 5.24 8.51
N THR A 44 6.65 5.70 8.30
CA THR A 44 6.36 6.86 7.46
C THR A 44 6.27 8.14 8.29
N ASP A 45 6.89 9.23 7.82
CA ASP A 45 6.72 10.59 8.39
C ASP A 45 5.33 11.20 8.06
N LEU A 46 4.33 10.36 7.80
CA LEU A 46 2.98 10.80 7.51
C LEU A 46 2.29 11.10 8.85
N ASP A 47 1.81 12.34 9.02
CA ASP A 47 1.02 12.77 10.19
C ASP A 47 -0.41 12.18 10.13
N VAL A 48 -0.51 10.85 10.12
CA VAL A 48 -1.75 10.10 9.96
C VAL A 48 -1.82 8.96 10.96
N SER A 49 -3.03 8.66 11.40
CA SER A 49 -3.26 7.56 12.35
C SER A 49 -3.08 6.18 11.69
N PRO A 50 -2.75 5.13 12.45
CA PRO A 50 -2.74 3.75 11.95
C PRO A 50 -4.08 3.29 11.35
N ALA A 51 -5.19 3.90 11.76
CA ALA A 51 -6.52 3.65 11.19
C ALA A 51 -6.66 4.25 9.79
N THR A 52 -6.11 5.45 9.57
CA THR A 52 -6.02 6.08 8.24
C THR A 52 -5.16 5.24 7.32
N VAL A 53 -3.97 4.83 7.77
CA VAL A 53 -3.07 3.97 7.00
C VAL A 53 -3.75 2.65 6.62
N ARG A 54 -4.50 2.03 7.55
CA ARG A 54 -5.28 0.83 7.24
C ARG A 54 -6.28 1.06 6.11
N SER A 55 -7.01 2.17 6.11
CA SER A 55 -7.96 2.51 5.05
C SER A 55 -7.28 2.72 3.69
N GLU A 56 -6.11 3.36 3.68
CA GLU A 56 -5.31 3.53 2.46
C GLU A 56 -4.77 2.18 1.96
N MET A 57 -4.27 1.32 2.85
CA MET A 57 -3.82 -0.04 2.50
C MET A 57 -4.96 -0.92 1.95
N VAL A 58 -6.19 -0.77 2.46
CA VAL A 58 -7.38 -1.42 1.89
C VAL A 58 -7.70 -0.88 0.50
N THR A 59 -7.46 0.41 0.27
CA THR A 59 -7.64 1.02 -1.05
C THR A 59 -6.60 0.48 -2.03
N LEU A 60 -5.33 0.45 -1.64
CA LEU A 60 -4.24 -0.16 -2.41
C LEU A 60 -4.48 -1.65 -2.70
N GLU A 61 -5.10 -2.38 -1.78
CA GLU A 61 -5.52 -3.77 -2.01
C GLU A 61 -6.60 -3.89 -3.08
N ARG A 62 -7.62 -3.01 -3.04
CA ARG A 62 -8.67 -2.98 -4.06
C ARG A 62 -8.16 -2.54 -5.43
N GLU A 63 -7.14 -1.69 -5.44
CA GLU A 63 -6.41 -1.25 -6.64
C GLU A 63 -5.44 -2.32 -7.15
N GLY A 64 -5.17 -3.38 -6.37
CA GLY A 64 -4.34 -4.51 -6.78
C GLY A 64 -2.85 -4.35 -6.53
N TYR A 65 -2.42 -3.33 -5.77
CA TYR A 65 -1.01 -3.13 -5.38
C TYR A 65 -0.60 -3.93 -4.14
N LEU A 66 -1.58 -4.24 -3.28
CA LEU A 66 -1.38 -4.99 -2.05
C LEU A 66 -2.31 -6.21 -2.01
N ALA A 67 -1.92 -7.24 -1.28
CA ALA A 67 -2.74 -8.41 -1.03
C ALA A 67 -2.77 -8.77 0.45
N GLN A 68 -3.88 -9.34 0.91
CA GLN A 68 -3.97 -9.95 2.23
C GLN A 68 -3.84 -11.48 2.10
N PRO A 69 -2.73 -12.08 2.56
CA PRO A 69 -2.57 -13.54 2.44
C PRO A 69 -3.55 -14.31 3.33
N HIS A 70 -3.89 -13.76 4.51
CA HIS A 70 -4.85 -14.34 5.45
C HIS A 70 -5.63 -13.24 6.17
N THR A 71 -6.87 -13.51 6.59
CA THR A 71 -7.80 -12.54 7.19
C THR A 71 -7.23 -11.82 8.43
N SER A 72 -6.30 -12.45 9.15
CA SER A 72 -5.61 -11.90 10.33
C SER A 72 -4.22 -11.31 10.03
N ALA A 73 -3.65 -11.58 8.85
CA ALA A 73 -2.33 -11.11 8.47
C ALA A 73 -2.38 -9.65 7.95
N GLY A 74 -1.22 -8.98 7.98
CA GLY A 74 -1.01 -7.68 7.35
C GLY A 74 -1.21 -7.71 5.82
N ARG A 75 -0.62 -6.74 5.13
CA ARG A 75 -0.61 -6.69 3.66
C ARG A 75 0.78 -7.01 3.13
N VAL A 76 0.82 -7.67 1.98
CA VAL A 76 2.05 -7.91 1.22
C VAL A 76 1.94 -7.19 -0.13
N PRO A 77 3.05 -6.69 -0.70
CA PRO A 77 3.08 -6.24 -2.07
C PRO A 77 2.67 -7.35 -3.03
N THR A 78 1.97 -7.00 -4.11
CA THR A 78 1.74 -7.89 -5.25
C THR A 78 2.95 -7.88 -6.19
N ASP A 79 2.95 -8.79 -7.17
CA ASP A 79 3.95 -8.87 -8.25
C ASP A 79 4.00 -7.60 -9.11
#